data_AF-V5NBW9-F1
#
_entry.id   AF-V5NBW9-F1
#
_cell.length_a   1.000
_cell.length_b   1.000
_cell.length_c   1.000
_cell.angle_alpha   90.00
_cell.angle_beta   90.00
_cell.angle_gamma   90.00
#
_symmetry.space_group_name_H-M   'P 1'
#
loop_
_entity.id
_entity.type
_entity.pdbx_description
1 polymer ?
#
loop_
_entity_poly.entity_id
_entity_poly.type
_entity_poly.pdbx_seq_one_letter_code
_entity_poly.pdbx_strand_id
1 'polypeptide(L)'
;EFRRRNVISEFPHTTVTGMVYDSGSYRESLERALELVGYDELRRQQAELRQQGRYLGIGVSLYVEPTAWGSEIALQAGFPFPSHDNATVTIDPTGKVRVAVSVHSHGQGHETTLAQVAAEILGVSIDDVIVEHGDTDRVPWGMGTYASRSAVIGGGMVALAAQEVREKVLRVASRLLEVAPEDLEIQDGNVFVRGAPDRSLSLFQVAFAAYLDGRVRAEGEEPLLSATKFYDPRATYSNGCIVTVCEVDGETGLVRLD
;
A
#
# COMPACT_ATOMS: atom_id res chain seq x y z
N GLU A 1 16.82 27.86 2.60
CA GLU A 1 16.24 29.06 1.97
C GLU A 1 15.84 28.90 0.51
N PHE A 2 16.77 28.62 -0.42
CA PHE A 2 16.41 28.45 -1.85
C PHE A 2 15.23 27.49 -2.08
N ARG A 3 15.26 26.30 -1.47
CA ARG A 3 14.15 25.32 -1.56
C ARG A 3 12.84 25.87 -1.01
N ARG A 4 12.85 26.53 0.16
CA ARG A 4 11.67 27.19 0.75
C ARG A 4 10.98 28.16 -0.22
N ARG A 5 11.72 28.82 -1.11
CA ARG A 5 11.15 29.78 -2.06
C ARG A 5 10.56 29.14 -3.32
N ASN A 6 10.94 27.90 -3.62
CA ASN A 6 10.64 27.25 -4.91
C ASN A 6 9.80 25.97 -4.76
N VAL A 7 9.57 25.47 -3.55
CA VAL A 7 8.68 24.32 -3.34
C VAL A 7 7.25 24.66 -3.78
N ILE A 8 6.62 23.72 -4.47
CA ILE A 8 5.20 23.76 -4.79
C ILE A 8 4.40 23.77 -3.48
N SER A 9 3.41 24.65 -3.39
CA SER A 9 2.55 24.82 -2.20
C SER A 9 1.05 24.71 -2.51
N GLU A 10 0.68 24.57 -3.78
CA GLU A 10 -0.70 24.48 -4.23
C GLU A 10 -0.86 23.20 -5.04
N PHE A 11 -1.95 22.47 -4.77
CA PHE A 11 -2.26 21.20 -5.41
C PHE A 11 -3.73 21.15 -5.85
N PRO A 12 -4.08 20.42 -6.92
CA PRO A 12 -3.17 19.67 -7.78
C PRO A 12 -2.24 20.59 -8.60
N HIS A 13 -1.01 20.12 -8.88
CA HIS A 13 0.00 20.88 -9.62
C HIS A 13 0.50 20.10 -10.83
N THR A 14 0.37 20.68 -12.02
CA THR A 14 0.94 20.12 -13.25
C THR A 14 2.33 20.67 -13.48
N THR A 15 3.34 19.80 -13.42
CA THR A 15 4.73 20.15 -13.70
C THR A 15 4.95 20.47 -15.17
N VAL A 16 6.05 21.15 -15.49
CA VAL A 16 6.43 21.48 -16.89
C VAL A 16 6.64 20.25 -17.78
N THR A 17 6.88 19.07 -17.19
CA THR A 17 7.00 17.79 -17.90
C THR A 17 5.67 17.03 -18.01
N GLY A 18 4.56 17.62 -17.55
CA GLY A 18 3.21 17.07 -17.65
C GLY A 18 2.78 16.16 -16.49
N MET A 19 3.62 15.94 -15.48
CA MET A 19 3.25 15.16 -14.30
C MET A 19 2.27 15.94 -13.43
N VAL A 20 1.20 15.29 -12.97
CA VAL A 20 0.17 15.90 -12.10
C VAL A 20 0.40 15.44 -10.67
N TYR A 21 0.91 16.32 -9.82
CA TYR A 21 1.05 16.07 -8.39
C TYR A 21 -0.29 16.36 -7.71
N ASP A 22 -0.85 15.37 -7.03
CA ASP A 22 -2.16 15.42 -6.38
C ASP A 22 -2.12 16.08 -5.01
N SER A 23 -1.04 15.85 -4.25
CA SER A 23 -0.80 16.40 -2.92
C SER A 23 0.69 16.35 -2.57
N GLY A 24 1.09 16.98 -1.47
CA GLY A 24 2.47 16.93 -0.99
C GLY A 24 2.73 17.75 0.26
N SER A 25 3.72 17.33 1.05
CA SER A 25 4.11 17.96 2.33
C SER A 25 5.54 18.50 2.28
N TYR A 26 5.89 19.20 1.20
CA TYR A 26 7.27 19.49 0.82
C TYR A 26 7.96 20.46 1.78
N ARG A 27 7.23 21.51 2.19
CA ARG A 27 7.76 22.48 3.15
C ARG A 27 7.86 21.83 4.52
N GLU A 28 6.83 21.11 4.95
CA GLU A 28 6.78 20.42 6.24
C GLU A 28 7.92 19.42 6.37
N SER A 29 8.16 18.60 5.34
CA SER A 29 9.27 17.65 5.29
C SER A 29 10.63 18.34 5.37
N LEU A 30 10.80 19.48 4.68
CA LEU A 30 12.01 20.27 4.75
C LEU A 30 12.23 20.83 6.15
N GLU A 31 11.24 21.53 6.72
CA GLU A 31 11.38 22.13 8.05
C GLU A 31 11.63 21.07 9.11
N ARG A 32 10.91 19.94 9.07
CA ARG A 32 11.07 18.85 10.02
C ARG A 32 12.47 18.25 9.96
N ALA A 33 13.01 18.02 8.76
CA ALA A 33 14.36 17.48 8.62
C ALA A 33 15.44 18.46 9.10
N LEU A 34 15.28 19.76 8.83
CA LEU A 34 16.22 20.79 9.29
C LEU A 34 16.20 20.97 10.82
N GLU A 35 15.01 20.88 11.42
CA GLU A 35 14.83 20.89 12.87
C GLU A 35 15.51 19.68 13.52
N LEU A 36 15.25 18.47 13.01
CA LEU A 36 15.79 17.20 13.55
C LEU A 36 17.31 17.19 13.64
N VAL A 37 17.99 17.79 12.67
CA VAL A 37 19.47 17.84 12.66
C VAL A 37 20.03 19.10 13.31
N GLY A 38 19.20 20.05 13.74
CA GLY A 38 19.67 21.34 14.25
C GLY A 38 20.45 22.14 13.20
N TYR A 39 19.88 22.32 12.00
CA TYR A 39 20.59 22.85 10.83
C TYR A 39 21.34 24.18 11.07
N ASP A 40 20.75 25.13 11.80
CA ASP A 40 21.38 26.42 12.04
C ASP A 40 22.64 26.29 12.92
N GLU A 41 22.61 25.39 13.90
CA GLU A 41 23.76 25.07 14.74
C GLU A 41 24.85 24.35 13.93
N LEU A 42 24.48 23.39 13.08
CA LEU A 42 25.42 22.74 12.17
C LEU A 42 26.10 23.75 11.24
N ARG A 43 25.38 24.77 10.77
CA ARG A 43 25.95 25.84 9.93
C ARG A 43 26.92 26.72 10.70
N ARG A 44 26.68 26.98 11.99
CA ARG A 44 27.63 27.67 12.86
C ARG A 44 28.90 26.85 13.07
N GLN A 45 28.74 25.57 13.43
CA GLN A 45 29.86 24.64 13.61
C GLN A 45 30.68 24.47 12.34
N GLN A 46 30.03 24.36 11.17
CA GLN A 46 30.69 24.31 9.87
C GLN A 46 31.64 25.51 9.66
N ALA A 47 31.20 26.72 10.00
CA ALA A 47 32.00 27.92 9.84
C ALA A 47 33.19 27.95 10.82
N GLU A 48 33.00 27.51 12.06
CA GLU A 48 34.04 27.42 13.08
C GLU A 48 35.11 26.38 12.72
N LEU A 49 34.69 25.17 12.34
CA LEU A 49 35.59 24.06 11.97
C LEU A 49 36.42 24.37 10.72
N ARG A 50 35.84 25.10 9.77
CA ARG A 50 36.56 25.52 8.56
C ARG A 50 37.78 26.40 8.88
N GLN A 51 37.73 27.20 9.94
CA GLN A 51 38.87 28.01 10.39
C GLN A 51 40.01 27.15 10.97
N GLN A 52 39.69 25.93 11.39
CA GLN A 52 40.63 24.96 11.97
C GLN A 52 41.13 23.95 10.91
N GLY A 53 40.85 24.17 9.63
CA GLY A 53 41.21 23.23 8.55
C GLY A 53 40.35 21.97 8.49
N ARG A 54 39.24 21.91 9.24
CA ARG A 54 38.29 20.78 9.23
C ARG A 54 37.10 21.10 8.32
N TYR A 55 36.75 20.17 7.43
CA TYR A 55 35.73 20.41 6.40
C TYR A 55 34.44 19.65 6.69
N LEU A 56 33.50 20.30 7.40
CA LEU A 56 32.14 19.80 7.59
C LEU A 56 31.28 20.12 6.35
N GLY A 57 30.64 19.11 5.76
CA GLY A 57 29.65 19.21 4.69
C GLY A 57 28.24 18.97 5.23
N ILE A 58 27.27 19.72 4.73
CA ILE A 58 25.85 19.56 5.05
C ILE A 58 25.07 19.46 3.74
N GLY A 59 24.64 18.25 3.40
CA GLY A 59 23.81 17.97 2.23
C GLY A 59 22.33 18.02 2.58
N VAL A 60 21.51 18.66 1.75
CA VAL A 60 20.05 18.68 1.88
C VAL A 60 19.44 18.25 0.56
N SER A 61 18.66 17.17 0.58
CA SER A 61 17.94 16.62 -0.57
C SER A 61 16.44 16.57 -0.27
N LEU A 62 15.68 17.50 -0.84
CA LEU A 62 14.22 17.47 -0.83
C LEU A 62 13.77 16.85 -2.16
N TYR A 63 12.93 15.83 -2.10
CA TYR A 63 12.54 15.06 -3.28
C TYR A 63 11.03 14.80 -3.34
N VAL A 64 10.58 14.55 -4.57
CA VAL A 64 9.29 13.96 -4.90
C VAL A 64 9.58 12.74 -5.75
N GLU A 65 8.99 11.60 -5.42
CA GLU A 65 9.20 10.33 -6.12
C GLU A 65 7.86 9.82 -6.67
N PRO A 66 7.76 9.60 -8.00
CA PRO A 66 6.64 8.89 -8.57
C PRO A 66 6.73 7.40 -8.21
N THR A 67 5.72 6.92 -7.51
CA THR A 67 5.52 5.50 -7.17
C THR A 67 4.32 4.96 -7.94
N ALA A 68 3.94 3.71 -7.68
CA ALA A 68 2.74 3.10 -8.29
C ALA A 68 2.74 3.21 -9.82
N TRP A 69 3.80 2.72 -10.47
CA TRP A 69 3.87 2.74 -11.93
C TRP A 69 2.77 1.89 -12.57
N GLY A 70 1.61 2.53 -12.78
CA GLY A 70 0.51 2.06 -13.61
C GLY A 70 0.77 2.34 -15.10
N SER A 71 -0.20 2.03 -15.95
CA SER A 71 -0.07 2.15 -17.40
C SER A 71 0.22 3.57 -17.86
N GLU A 72 -0.42 4.58 -17.28
CA GLU A 72 -0.27 5.98 -17.69
C GLU A 72 1.19 6.45 -17.60
N ILE A 73 1.82 6.31 -16.43
CA ILE A 73 3.21 6.74 -16.22
C ILE A 73 4.22 5.81 -16.91
N ALA A 74 3.94 4.51 -17.02
CA ALA A 74 4.81 3.59 -17.73
C ALA A 74 4.92 4.00 -19.21
N LEU A 75 3.78 4.26 -19.86
CA LEU A 75 3.75 4.72 -21.26
C LEU A 75 4.40 6.09 -21.41
N GLN A 76 4.17 7.03 -20.48
CA GLN A 76 4.83 8.34 -20.47
C GLN A 76 6.36 8.22 -20.31
N ALA A 77 6.84 7.24 -19.55
CA ALA A 77 8.26 6.94 -19.37
C ALA A 77 8.87 6.12 -20.53
N GLY A 78 8.09 5.81 -21.57
CA GLY A 78 8.56 5.07 -22.75
C GLY A 78 8.62 3.55 -22.55
N PHE A 79 7.98 2.99 -21.53
CA PHE A 79 7.80 1.54 -21.45
C PHE A 79 6.90 1.05 -22.60
N PRO A 80 7.25 -0.06 -23.26
CA PRO A 80 6.57 -0.50 -24.49
C PRO A 80 5.20 -1.15 -24.26
N PHE A 81 4.77 -1.30 -23.00
CA PHE A 81 3.51 -1.94 -22.64
C PHE A 81 2.87 -1.29 -21.40
N PRO A 82 1.52 -1.34 -21.28
CA PRO A 82 0.80 -0.91 -20.08
C PRO A 82 1.25 -1.71 -18.86
N SER A 83 1.18 -1.14 -17.65
CA SER A 83 1.76 -1.71 -16.43
C SER A 83 0.68 -1.88 -15.38
N HIS A 84 0.30 -3.13 -15.09
CA HIS A 84 -0.84 -3.41 -14.23
C HIS A 84 -0.77 -4.80 -13.62
N ASP A 85 -1.43 -4.99 -12.48
CA ASP A 85 -1.40 -6.22 -11.70
C ASP A 85 -2.78 -6.60 -11.18
N ASN A 86 -2.89 -7.83 -10.70
CA ASN A 86 -4.15 -8.30 -10.14
C ASN A 86 -3.91 -9.30 -8.99
N ALA A 87 -4.95 -9.46 -8.18
CA ALA A 87 -4.98 -10.40 -7.08
C ALA A 87 -6.25 -11.23 -7.13
N THR A 88 -6.15 -12.46 -6.64
CA THR A 88 -7.30 -13.30 -6.31
C THR A 88 -7.38 -13.47 -4.81
N VAL A 89 -8.50 -13.09 -4.21
CA VAL A 89 -8.80 -13.34 -2.79
C VAL A 89 -9.86 -14.43 -2.74
N THR A 90 -9.64 -15.45 -1.91
CA THR A 90 -10.55 -16.57 -1.72
C THR A 90 -10.72 -16.87 -0.24
N ILE A 91 -11.95 -17.08 0.22
CA ILE A 91 -12.24 -17.66 1.54
C ILE A 91 -12.60 -19.13 1.32
N ASP A 92 -11.89 -20.05 1.94
CA ASP A 92 -12.18 -21.47 1.84
C ASP A 92 -13.36 -21.90 2.75
N PRO A 93 -13.88 -23.14 2.65
CA PRO A 93 -14.98 -23.60 3.51
C PRO A 93 -14.69 -23.60 5.01
N THR A 94 -13.42 -23.48 5.41
CA THR A 94 -13.00 -23.36 6.82
C THR A 94 -12.99 -21.91 7.32
N GLY A 95 -13.23 -20.93 6.45
CA GLY A 95 -13.21 -19.51 6.76
C GLY A 95 -11.81 -18.88 6.70
N LYS A 96 -10.78 -19.63 6.27
CA LYS A 96 -9.43 -19.10 6.08
C LYS A 96 -9.31 -18.38 4.74
N VAL A 97 -8.46 -17.36 4.69
CA VAL A 97 -8.31 -16.48 3.54
C VAL A 97 -7.01 -16.81 2.81
N ARG A 98 -7.11 -16.98 1.49
CA ARG A 98 -5.96 -17.05 0.60
C ARG A 98 -5.94 -15.82 -0.31
N VAL A 99 -4.79 -15.20 -0.43
CA VAL A 99 -4.55 -14.01 -1.26
C VAL A 99 -3.43 -14.32 -2.25
N ALA A 100 -3.79 -14.70 -3.47
CA ALA A 100 -2.82 -14.94 -4.54
C ALA A 100 -2.57 -13.63 -5.30
N VAL A 101 -1.31 -13.20 -5.37
CA VAL A 101 -0.94 -11.88 -5.94
C VAL A 101 0.11 -12.01 -7.04
N SER A 102 0.00 -11.16 -8.05
CA SER A 102 0.97 -11.11 -9.15
C SER A 102 2.27 -10.35 -8.80
N VAL A 103 2.28 -9.60 -7.70
CA VAL A 103 3.49 -8.92 -7.18
C VAL A 103 4.39 -9.90 -6.43
N HIS A 104 5.71 -9.79 -6.58
CA HIS A 104 6.69 -10.70 -5.96
C HIS A 104 7.51 -10.03 -4.85
N SER A 105 7.67 -10.71 -3.72
CA SER A 105 8.47 -10.23 -2.58
C SER A 105 9.95 -10.58 -2.76
N HIS A 106 10.84 -9.61 -2.55
CA HIS A 106 12.28 -9.77 -2.49
C HIS A 106 12.84 -9.39 -1.10
N GLY A 107 11.98 -9.30 -0.08
CA GLY A 107 12.34 -8.94 1.30
C GLY A 107 11.56 -7.75 1.89
N GLN A 108 10.69 -7.11 1.11
CA GLN A 108 9.91 -5.93 1.53
C GLN A 108 8.65 -6.25 2.34
N GLY A 109 8.39 -7.53 2.65
CA GLY A 109 7.31 -7.96 3.55
C GLY A 109 5.90 -7.92 2.95
N HIS A 110 5.74 -8.31 1.69
CA HIS A 110 4.41 -8.41 1.06
C HIS A 110 3.47 -9.38 1.79
N GLU A 111 4.00 -10.48 2.29
CA GLU A 111 3.25 -11.53 2.98
C GLU A 111 2.52 -10.98 4.20
N THR A 112 3.15 -10.03 4.90
CA THR A 112 2.55 -9.36 6.06
C THR A 112 1.65 -8.21 5.63
N THR A 113 2.16 -7.30 4.80
CA THR A 113 1.45 -6.04 4.50
C THR A 113 0.20 -6.25 3.65
N LEU A 114 0.21 -7.19 2.70
CA LEU A 114 -0.98 -7.51 1.90
C LEU A 114 -1.98 -8.37 2.70
N ALA A 115 -1.51 -9.20 3.63
CA ALA A 115 -2.38 -9.90 4.57
C ALA A 115 -3.14 -8.92 5.46
N GLN A 116 -2.48 -7.86 5.95
CA GLN A 116 -3.12 -6.80 6.73
C GLN A 116 -4.27 -6.13 5.96
N VAL A 117 -4.06 -5.81 4.67
CA VAL A 117 -5.11 -5.21 3.82
C VAL A 117 -6.33 -6.13 3.70
N ALA A 118 -6.10 -7.41 3.40
CA ALA A 118 -7.19 -8.37 3.28
C ALA A 118 -7.91 -8.61 4.63
N ALA A 119 -7.14 -8.73 5.71
CA ALA A 119 -7.66 -8.97 7.06
C ALA A 119 -8.57 -7.83 7.54
N GLU A 120 -8.13 -6.58 7.36
CA GLU A 120 -8.91 -5.39 7.72
C GLU A 120 -10.26 -5.36 6.99
N ILE A 121 -10.26 -5.61 5.67
CA ILE A 121 -11.46 -5.53 4.84
C ILE A 121 -12.41 -6.70 5.15
N LEU A 122 -11.88 -7.90 5.34
CA LEU A 122 -12.67 -9.10 5.62
C LEU A 122 -13.06 -9.22 7.10
N GLY A 123 -12.54 -8.36 7.97
CA GLY A 123 -12.80 -8.37 9.41
C GLY A 123 -12.32 -9.67 10.09
N VAL A 124 -11.14 -10.18 9.70
CA VAL A 124 -10.54 -11.41 10.24
C VAL A 124 -9.19 -11.14 10.89
N SER A 125 -8.67 -12.11 11.64
CA SER A 125 -7.28 -12.05 12.10
C SER A 125 -6.31 -12.14 10.92
N ILE A 126 -5.19 -11.41 10.98
CA ILE A 126 -4.09 -11.56 10.01
C ILE A 126 -3.56 -13.00 9.96
N ASP A 127 -3.58 -13.72 11.09
CA ASP A 127 -3.13 -15.12 11.17
C ASP A 127 -4.01 -16.08 10.35
N ASP A 128 -5.21 -15.63 9.97
CA ASP A 128 -6.13 -16.39 9.13
C ASP A 128 -5.95 -16.11 7.64
N VAL A 129 -4.98 -15.25 7.28
CA VAL A 129 -4.70 -14.84 5.90
C VAL A 129 -3.33 -15.35 5.45
N ILE A 130 -3.33 -16.10 4.35
CA ILE A 130 -2.11 -16.53 3.68
C ILE A 130 -1.97 -15.80 2.35
N VAL A 131 -0.86 -15.12 2.16
CA VAL A 131 -0.50 -14.46 0.89
C VAL A 131 0.45 -15.37 0.11
N GLU A 132 0.15 -15.60 -1.16
CA GLU A 132 0.99 -16.36 -2.08
C GLU A 132 1.42 -15.51 -3.27
N HIS A 133 2.69 -15.62 -3.66
CA HIS A 133 3.28 -14.98 -4.84
C HIS A 133 4.40 -15.86 -5.43
N GLY A 134 4.78 -15.59 -6.68
CA GLY A 134 5.98 -16.16 -7.32
C GLY A 134 5.79 -17.45 -8.12
N ASP A 135 4.76 -18.24 -7.87
CA ASP A 135 4.45 -19.43 -8.67
C ASP A 135 3.40 -19.12 -9.75
N THR A 136 3.83 -19.02 -11.00
CA THR A 136 2.98 -18.66 -12.15
C THR A 136 1.89 -19.68 -12.46
N ASP A 137 1.98 -20.90 -11.92
CA ASP A 137 0.90 -21.89 -12.04
C ASP A 137 -0.20 -21.68 -10.98
N ARG A 138 0.08 -20.88 -9.93
CA ARG A 138 -0.80 -20.68 -8.76
C ARG A 138 -1.30 -19.26 -8.59
N VAL A 139 -0.53 -18.27 -9.04
CA VAL A 139 -0.85 -16.85 -8.87
C VAL A 139 -1.14 -16.22 -10.22
N PRO A 140 -1.97 -15.17 -10.25
CA PRO A 140 -2.35 -14.61 -11.53
C PRO A 140 -1.20 -13.84 -12.17
N TRP A 141 -1.30 -13.62 -13.48
CA TRP A 141 -0.30 -12.89 -14.24
C TRP A 141 -0.25 -11.41 -13.87
N GLY A 142 0.92 -10.80 -13.83
CA GLY A 142 1.10 -9.35 -13.66
C GLY A 142 2.54 -8.94 -13.88
N MET A 143 2.83 -7.65 -13.70
CA MET A 143 4.15 -7.09 -13.98
C MET A 143 5.16 -7.31 -12.86
N GLY A 144 4.72 -7.72 -11.68
CA GLY A 144 5.60 -7.98 -10.56
C GLY A 144 6.01 -6.70 -9.83
N THR A 145 7.17 -6.72 -9.17
CA THR A 145 7.57 -5.65 -8.24
C THR A 145 8.78 -4.86 -8.72
N TYR A 146 8.55 -3.57 -8.92
CA TYR A 146 9.53 -2.52 -9.25
C TYR A 146 8.90 -1.15 -9.00
N ALA A 147 9.66 -0.06 -9.15
CA ALA A 147 9.18 1.33 -9.09
C ALA A 147 8.23 1.64 -7.92
N SER A 148 8.53 1.07 -6.75
CA SER A 148 7.77 1.26 -5.51
C SER A 148 6.25 1.06 -5.66
N ARG A 149 5.84 0.15 -6.55
CA ARG A 149 4.44 0.02 -6.96
C ARG A 149 3.61 -0.95 -6.12
N SER A 150 4.26 -1.89 -5.43
CA SER A 150 3.57 -3.03 -4.80
C SER A 150 2.65 -2.64 -3.65
N ALA A 151 2.99 -1.61 -2.86
CA ALA A 151 2.09 -1.17 -1.79
C ALA A 151 0.79 -0.57 -2.35
N VAL A 152 0.89 0.30 -3.35
CA VAL A 152 -0.28 0.97 -3.95
C VAL A 152 -1.06 0.02 -4.86
N ILE A 153 -0.38 -0.58 -5.84
CA ILE A 153 -1.04 -1.44 -6.82
C ILE A 153 -1.44 -2.77 -6.17
N GLY A 154 -0.51 -3.40 -5.44
CA GLY A 154 -0.75 -4.66 -4.75
C GLY A 154 -1.76 -4.52 -3.61
N GLY A 155 -1.69 -3.46 -2.82
CA GLY A 155 -2.72 -3.14 -1.82
C GLY A 155 -4.07 -2.87 -2.47
N GLY A 156 -4.12 -2.09 -3.55
CA GLY A 156 -5.36 -1.77 -4.25
C GLY A 156 -6.06 -2.98 -4.87
N MET A 157 -5.34 -3.86 -5.55
CA MET A 157 -5.93 -5.09 -6.12
C MET A 157 -6.45 -6.05 -5.04
N VAL A 158 -5.72 -6.21 -3.93
CA VAL A 158 -6.16 -7.02 -2.79
C VAL A 158 -7.38 -6.39 -2.15
N ALA A 159 -7.39 -5.06 -1.98
CA ALA A 159 -8.52 -4.36 -1.39
C ALA A 159 -9.80 -4.52 -2.22
N LEU A 160 -9.72 -4.33 -3.53
CA LEU A 160 -10.87 -4.51 -4.43
C LEU A 160 -11.37 -5.96 -4.42
N ALA A 161 -10.46 -6.95 -4.44
CA ALA A 161 -10.85 -8.36 -4.43
C ALA A 161 -11.48 -8.76 -3.08
N ALA A 162 -10.89 -8.32 -1.97
CA ALA A 162 -11.41 -8.55 -0.63
C ALA A 162 -12.78 -7.89 -0.43
N GLN A 163 -13.01 -6.69 -0.99
CA GLN A 163 -14.31 -6.03 -0.95
C GLN A 163 -15.40 -6.84 -1.66
N GLU A 164 -15.13 -7.36 -2.86
CA GLU A 164 -16.11 -8.21 -3.56
C GLU A 164 -16.37 -9.53 -2.81
N VAL A 165 -15.34 -10.14 -2.24
CA VAL A 165 -15.50 -11.34 -1.40
C VAL A 165 -16.32 -11.02 -0.14
N ARG A 166 -16.07 -9.88 0.51
CA ARG A 166 -16.86 -9.39 1.65
C ARG A 166 -18.33 -9.26 1.29
N GLU A 167 -18.65 -8.70 0.13
CA GLU A 167 -20.04 -8.60 -0.34
C GLU A 167 -20.69 -9.98 -0.54
N LYS A 168 -19.95 -10.95 -1.09
CA LYS A 168 -20.43 -12.35 -1.20
C LYS A 168 -20.73 -12.95 0.18
N VAL A 169 -19.83 -12.76 1.14
CA VAL A 169 -20.02 -13.21 2.55
C VAL A 169 -21.29 -12.59 3.13
N LEU A 170 -21.46 -11.27 3.01
CA LEU A 170 -22.63 -10.58 3.55
C LEU A 170 -23.94 -11.03 2.89
N ARG A 171 -23.95 -11.33 1.59
CA ARG A 171 -25.13 -11.90 0.92
C ARG A 171 -25.52 -13.27 1.46
N VAL A 172 -24.54 -14.13 1.72
CA VAL A 172 -24.80 -15.45 2.32
C VAL A 172 -25.29 -15.31 3.76
N ALA A 173 -24.60 -14.50 4.56
CA ALA A 173 -24.98 -14.25 5.96
C ALA A 173 -26.38 -13.61 6.08
N SER A 174 -26.74 -12.71 5.17
CA SER A 174 -28.05 -12.08 5.08
C SER A 174 -29.19 -13.11 4.98
N ARG A 175 -29.01 -14.14 4.16
CA ARG A 175 -30.01 -15.22 4.00
C ARG A 175 -30.08 -16.12 5.23
N LEU A 176 -28.95 -16.38 5.88
CA LEU A 176 -28.87 -17.20 7.09
C LEU A 176 -29.48 -16.49 8.31
N LEU A 177 -29.32 -15.17 8.40
CA LEU A 177 -29.80 -14.35 9.52
C LEU A 177 -31.16 -13.70 9.26
N GLU A 178 -31.68 -13.81 8.03
CA GLU A 178 -32.92 -13.18 7.55
C GLU A 178 -32.92 -11.66 7.77
N VAL A 179 -31.80 -11.00 7.42
CA VAL A 179 -31.56 -9.56 7.60
C VAL A 179 -30.90 -9.00 6.34
N ALA A 180 -31.09 -7.71 6.03
CA ALA A 180 -30.49 -7.09 4.86
C ALA A 180 -28.94 -7.06 4.95
N PRO A 181 -28.19 -7.25 3.85
CA PRO A 181 -26.71 -7.22 3.89
C PRO A 181 -26.15 -5.91 4.46
N GLU A 182 -26.83 -4.79 4.22
CA GLU A 182 -26.50 -3.47 4.75
C GLU A 182 -26.78 -3.31 6.25
N ASP A 183 -27.35 -4.29 6.93
CA ASP A 183 -27.49 -4.29 8.39
C ASP A 183 -26.45 -5.20 9.07
N LEU A 184 -25.52 -5.76 8.28
CA LEU A 184 -24.49 -6.68 8.75
C LEU A 184 -23.11 -6.03 8.78
N GLU A 185 -22.33 -6.42 9.77
CA GLU A 185 -20.92 -6.09 9.92
C GLU A 185 -20.09 -7.36 10.09
N ILE A 186 -18.80 -7.28 9.74
CA ILE A 186 -17.84 -8.35 9.97
C ILE A 186 -16.74 -7.80 10.86
N GLN A 187 -16.50 -8.45 11.99
CA GLN A 187 -15.43 -8.10 12.92
C GLN A 187 -14.96 -9.36 13.66
N ASP A 188 -13.66 -9.47 13.89
CA ASP A 188 -13.04 -10.56 14.67
C ASP A 188 -13.48 -11.96 14.19
N GLY A 189 -13.63 -12.13 12.86
CA GLY A 189 -14.05 -13.37 12.22
C GLY A 189 -15.53 -13.70 12.37
N ASN A 190 -16.38 -12.75 12.80
CA ASN A 190 -17.82 -12.94 12.99
C ASN A 190 -18.62 -11.95 12.16
N VAL A 191 -19.67 -12.44 11.50
CA VAL A 191 -20.68 -11.63 10.83
C VAL A 191 -21.86 -11.45 11.77
N PHE A 192 -22.24 -10.21 12.11
CA PHE A 192 -23.30 -9.92 13.08
C PHE A 192 -24.22 -8.80 12.62
N VAL A 193 -25.43 -8.76 13.18
CA VAL A 193 -26.42 -7.71 12.92
C VAL A 193 -26.09 -6.45 13.74
N ARG A 194 -26.03 -5.29 13.07
CA ARG A 194 -25.82 -3.99 13.73
C ARG A 194 -26.84 -3.78 14.86
N GLY A 195 -26.34 -3.41 16.04
CA GLY A 195 -27.18 -3.19 17.23
C GLY A 195 -27.71 -4.46 17.90
N ALA A 196 -27.43 -5.65 17.38
CA ALA A 196 -27.78 -6.94 17.97
C ALA A 196 -26.64 -7.96 17.79
N PRO A 197 -25.46 -7.75 18.42
CA PRO A 197 -24.27 -8.57 18.19
C PRO A 197 -24.45 -10.06 18.55
N ASP A 198 -25.39 -10.39 19.44
CA ASP A 198 -25.74 -11.78 19.76
C ASP A 198 -26.36 -12.54 18.57
N ARG A 199 -26.85 -11.81 17.55
CA ARG A 199 -27.29 -12.37 16.27
C ARG A 199 -26.09 -12.42 15.32
N SER A 200 -25.24 -13.42 15.52
CA SER A 200 -23.99 -13.57 14.78
C SER A 200 -23.79 -14.97 14.21
N LEU A 201 -22.99 -15.05 13.15
CA LEU A 201 -22.41 -16.27 12.61
C LEU A 201 -20.91 -16.08 12.49
N SER A 202 -20.12 -17.09 12.86
CA SER A 202 -18.70 -17.10 12.52
C SER A 202 -18.52 -17.12 11.00
N LEU A 203 -17.41 -16.57 10.51
CA LEU A 203 -17.06 -16.61 9.10
C LEU A 203 -16.94 -18.04 8.59
N PHE A 204 -16.52 -18.98 9.45
CA PHE A 204 -16.58 -20.41 9.17
C PHE A 204 -18.00 -20.87 8.83
N GLN A 205 -19.01 -20.55 9.64
CA GLN A 205 -20.39 -20.95 9.38
C GLN A 205 -20.92 -20.36 8.07
N VAL A 206 -20.61 -19.09 7.79
CA VAL A 206 -21.03 -18.42 6.56
C VAL A 206 -20.34 -19.04 5.33
N ALA A 207 -19.02 -19.24 5.40
CA ALA A 207 -18.25 -19.86 4.32
C ALA A 207 -18.72 -21.30 4.06
N PHE A 208 -18.82 -22.11 5.11
CA PHE A 208 -19.31 -23.49 5.01
C PHE A 208 -20.68 -23.55 4.32
N ALA A 209 -21.62 -22.69 4.72
CA ALA A 209 -22.94 -22.61 4.10
C ALA A 209 -22.86 -22.18 2.62
N ALA A 210 -22.02 -21.21 2.28
CA ALA A 210 -21.85 -20.77 0.89
C ALA A 210 -21.45 -21.92 -0.04
N TYR A 211 -20.54 -22.78 0.40
CA TYR A 211 -20.04 -23.91 -0.39
C TYR A 211 -20.95 -25.14 -0.37
N LEU A 212 -21.62 -25.42 0.74
CA LEU A 212 -22.22 -26.73 1.01
C LEU A 212 -23.73 -26.71 1.28
N ASP A 213 -24.33 -25.55 1.51
CA ASP A 213 -25.78 -25.41 1.69
C ASP A 213 -26.44 -24.80 0.45
N GLY A 214 -27.10 -25.64 -0.35
CA GLY A 214 -27.81 -25.18 -1.54
C GLY A 214 -28.96 -24.21 -1.27
N ARG A 215 -29.45 -24.10 -0.02
CA ARG A 215 -30.59 -23.23 0.35
C ARG A 215 -30.19 -21.76 0.47
N VAL A 216 -28.93 -21.48 0.77
CA VAL A 216 -28.43 -20.11 0.88
C VAL A 216 -27.95 -19.55 -0.45
N ARG A 217 -28.12 -20.28 -1.55
CA ARG A 217 -27.65 -19.91 -2.89
C ARG A 217 -28.81 -19.44 -3.74
N ALA A 218 -28.72 -18.21 -4.26
CA ALA A 218 -29.68 -17.72 -5.24
C ALA A 218 -29.47 -18.39 -6.61
N GLU A 219 -30.51 -18.39 -7.44
CA GLU A 219 -30.42 -18.88 -8.81
C GLU A 219 -29.36 -18.07 -9.60
N GLY A 220 -28.44 -18.78 -10.26
CA GLY A 220 -27.34 -18.17 -11.02
C GLY A 220 -26.14 -17.70 -10.17
N GLU A 221 -26.19 -17.80 -8.85
CA GLU A 221 -25.06 -17.44 -7.98
C GLU A 221 -24.08 -18.62 -7.84
N GLU A 222 -22.78 -18.33 -8.02
CA GLU A 222 -21.73 -19.29 -7.75
C GLU A 222 -21.50 -19.43 -6.24
N PRO A 223 -21.26 -20.66 -5.72
CA PRO A 223 -20.98 -20.88 -4.30
C PRO A 223 -19.59 -20.37 -3.88
N LEU A 224 -18.77 -19.93 -4.84
CA LEU A 224 -17.37 -19.60 -4.64
C LEU A 224 -17.22 -18.21 -3.99
N LEU A 225 -16.66 -18.18 -2.78
CA LEU A 225 -16.22 -16.96 -2.10
C LEU A 225 -14.84 -16.54 -2.60
N SER A 226 -14.75 -16.23 -3.88
CA SER A 226 -13.51 -15.78 -4.52
C SER A 226 -13.76 -14.61 -5.46
N ALA A 227 -12.80 -13.70 -5.56
CA ALA A 227 -12.82 -12.65 -6.56
C ALA A 227 -11.41 -12.37 -7.07
N THR A 228 -11.28 -12.15 -8.37
CA THR A 228 -10.05 -11.68 -9.01
C THR A 228 -10.24 -10.24 -9.43
N LYS A 229 -9.38 -9.34 -8.96
CA LYS A 229 -9.43 -7.91 -9.30
C LYS A 229 -8.13 -7.40 -9.83
N PHE A 230 -8.28 -6.64 -10.90
CA PHE A 230 -7.24 -5.88 -11.55
C PHE A 230 -7.20 -4.46 -11.01
N TYR A 231 -6.00 -3.88 -10.94
CA TYR A 231 -5.85 -2.48 -10.57
C TYR A 231 -4.74 -1.81 -11.38
N ASP A 232 -5.09 -0.66 -11.96
CA ASP A 232 -4.22 0.18 -12.79
C ASP A 232 -4.48 1.66 -12.45
N PRO A 233 -3.86 2.18 -11.39
CA PRO A 233 -4.01 3.57 -10.98
C PRO A 233 -3.11 4.50 -11.78
N ARG A 234 -3.38 5.80 -11.65
CA ARG A 234 -2.37 6.82 -11.93
C ARG A 234 -1.20 6.70 -10.95
N ALA A 235 -0.05 7.22 -11.36
CA ALA A 235 1.09 7.33 -10.45
C ALA A 235 0.72 8.12 -9.19
N THR A 236 1.21 7.65 -8.06
CA THR A 236 1.14 8.38 -6.79
C THR A 236 2.48 9.04 -6.52
N TYR A 237 2.48 10.17 -5.82
CA TYR A 237 3.71 10.94 -5.57
C TYR A 237 4.01 10.96 -4.07
N SER A 238 5.11 10.32 -3.70
CA SER A 238 5.64 10.39 -2.34
C SER A 238 6.69 11.50 -2.23
N ASN A 239 6.89 12.05 -1.04
CA ASN A 239 7.89 13.10 -0.82
C ASN A 239 8.66 12.89 0.47
N GLY A 240 9.85 13.48 0.53
CA GLY A 240 10.69 13.44 1.73
C GLY A 240 11.85 14.42 1.65
N CYS A 241 12.51 14.63 2.79
CA CYS A 241 13.73 15.42 2.90
C CYS A 241 14.80 14.62 3.63
N ILE A 242 15.95 14.45 2.99
CA ILE A 242 17.13 13.81 3.58
C ILE A 242 18.16 14.91 3.86
N VAL A 243 18.67 14.94 5.08
CA VAL A 243 19.80 15.79 5.46
C VAL A 243 20.93 14.88 5.89
N THR A 244 22.13 15.14 5.38
CA THR A 244 23.33 14.37 5.67
C THR A 244 24.43 15.31 6.11
N VAL A 245 25.12 14.93 7.18
CA VAL A 245 26.32 15.62 7.67
C VAL A 245 27.51 14.72 7.40
N CYS A 246 28.58 15.30 6.89
CA CYS A 246 29.82 14.57 6.69
C CYS A 246 31.03 15.44 7.01
N GLU A 247 32.13 14.82 7.41
CA GLU A 247 33.43 15.46 7.51
C GLU A 247 34.36 14.92 6.43
N VAL A 248 35.14 15.81 5.83
CA VAL A 248 36.16 15.47 4.85
C VAL A 248 37.54 15.79 5.42
N ASP A 249 38.41 14.80 5.42
CA ASP A 249 39.82 14.99 5.74
C ASP A 249 40.53 15.71 4.58
N GLY A 250 41.15 16.84 4.88
CA GLY A 250 41.75 17.72 3.86
C GLY A 250 42.99 17.19 3.17
N GLU A 251 43.71 16.25 3.81
CA GLU A 251 44.97 15.70 3.29
C GLU A 251 44.74 14.41 2.48
N THR A 252 43.82 13.58 2.97
CA THR A 252 43.56 12.23 2.43
C THR A 252 42.30 12.15 1.57
N GLY A 253 41.38 13.11 1.71
CA GLY A 253 40.07 13.09 1.04
C GLY A 253 39.09 12.07 1.62
N LEU A 254 39.40 11.44 2.76
CA LEU A 254 38.50 10.51 3.43
C LEU A 254 37.21 11.22 3.88
N VAL A 255 36.07 10.59 3.64
CA VAL A 255 34.75 11.10 4.00
C VAL A 255 34.15 10.23 5.10
N ARG A 256 33.74 10.88 6.20
CA ARG A 256 33.02 10.24 7.30
C ARG A 256 31.62 10.82 7.39
N LEU A 257 30.61 9.96 7.49
CA LEU A 257 29.25 10.37 7.82
C LEU A 257 29.16 10.49 9.34
N ASP A 258 28.67 11.63 9.82
CA ASP A 258 28.40 11.90 11.24
C ASP A 258 26.89 11.78 11.53
#